data_AF-A0A172TZM5-F1
#
_entry.id   AF-A0A172TZM5-F1
#
_cell.length_a   1.000
_cell.length_b   1.000
_cell.length_c   1.000
_cell.angle_alpha   90.00
_cell.angle_beta   90.00
_cell.angle_gamma   90.00
#
_symmetry.space_group_name_H-M   'P 1'
#
loop_
_entity.id
_entity.type
_entity.pdbx_description
1 polymer ?
#
loop_
_entity_poly.entity_id
_entity_poly.type
_entity_poly.pdbx_seq_one_letter_code
_entity_poly.pdbx_strand_id
1 'polypeptide(L)'
;MKQRYYSLDVFRGATVALMILVNNPGSWGHIYSPLEHAPWHGLTPTDLVFPFFLFAVGNAMAFVMPRLEAAGDAIFWKKVIKRTLLIFLIGLFLNWWPFSRFQDGQFLFSGWTWINGSGNLSGVRIFGVLQRIAVCYFFASVIIYYLKARGAFLAGLILLLVYWLLCVLGNPADPYSLTGWFGTNIDKAILGDVHMYRGEQFQGKPYIFDPEGLMSTIPAIVQVIFGYLVGDYILKKGKEAAVIDHQLEQVPNSDDHFKNYPSSINFHRVSLYVTLTGLFVAAMALLFTGYAWGLSFPVNKKIWTSSYVVLTTGMAMAILATLIYAIEVKGIRGWWTRFFDVFGKNALFVFALSAFLPKGLRLIRIPNGTNDAGQPIYTSPWSWMYDKVYKFIPGDPEIGSLAFALTVIFFMWAICYWMDKKRIYIKV
;
A
#
# COMPACT_ATOMS: atom_id res chain seq x y z
N MET A 1 7.02 1.04 -28.05
CA MET A 1 7.28 1.94 -26.90
C MET A 1 6.64 1.37 -25.62
N LYS A 2 7.30 1.47 -24.46
CA LYS A 2 6.70 1.10 -23.16
C LYS A 2 5.61 2.14 -22.82
N GLN A 3 4.36 1.90 -23.20
CA GLN A 3 3.24 2.69 -22.68
C GLN A 3 3.15 2.46 -21.17
N ARG A 4 3.67 3.41 -20.41
CA ARG A 4 3.56 3.50 -18.96
C ARG A 4 2.46 4.54 -18.70
N TYR A 5 1.37 4.15 -18.04
CA TYR A 5 0.30 5.09 -17.73
C TYR A 5 0.77 6.06 -16.65
N TYR A 6 0.65 7.34 -16.99
CA TYR A 6 1.08 8.41 -16.10
C TYR A 6 0.15 8.52 -14.88
N SER A 7 -1.16 8.32 -15.07
CA SER A 7 -2.15 8.23 -13.97
C SER A 7 -1.80 7.16 -12.94
N LEU A 8 -1.27 6.00 -13.35
CA LEU A 8 -0.86 4.95 -12.42
C LEU A 8 0.35 5.35 -11.57
N ASP A 9 1.30 6.09 -12.14
CA ASP A 9 2.43 6.64 -11.38
C ASP A 9 1.94 7.71 -10.39
N VAL A 10 1.02 8.58 -10.80
CA VAL A 10 0.39 9.57 -9.90
C VAL A 10 -0.39 8.89 -8.77
N PHE A 11 -1.20 7.87 -9.06
CA PHE A 11 -1.94 7.10 -8.06
C PHE A 11 -1.02 6.47 -7.01
N ARG A 12 0.05 5.82 -7.46
CA ARG A 12 1.09 5.25 -6.58
C ARG A 12 1.77 6.31 -5.74
N GLY A 13 2.13 7.43 -6.38
CA GLY A 13 2.78 8.55 -5.73
C GLY A 13 1.93 9.19 -4.64
N ALA A 14 0.65 9.42 -4.91
CA ALA A 14 -0.32 9.92 -3.95
C ALA A 14 -0.48 8.96 -2.75
N THR A 15 -0.53 7.66 -3.01
CA THR A 15 -0.59 6.64 -1.96
C THR A 15 0.63 6.67 -1.04
N VAL A 16 1.84 6.84 -1.61
CA VAL A 16 3.08 6.95 -0.82
C VAL A 16 3.16 8.29 -0.08
N ALA A 17 2.74 9.40 -0.68
CA ALA A 17 2.70 10.68 0.00
C ALA A 17 1.75 10.64 1.22
N LEU A 18 0.57 10.05 1.06
CA LEU A 18 -0.39 9.85 2.15
C LEU A 18 0.19 8.95 3.26
N MET A 19 0.90 7.89 2.91
CA MET A 19 1.60 7.06 3.89
C MET A 19 2.62 7.84 4.72
N ILE A 20 3.43 8.69 4.07
CA ILE A 20 4.44 9.49 4.78
C ILE A 20 3.76 10.48 5.72
N LEU A 21 2.64 11.09 5.28
CA LEU A 21 1.82 11.99 6.06
C LEU A 21 1.38 11.35 7.38
N VAL A 22 0.81 10.15 7.31
CA VAL A 22 0.20 9.50 8.47
C VAL A 22 1.19 8.76 9.36
N ASN A 23 2.34 8.33 8.81
CA ASN A 23 3.37 7.64 9.59
C ASN A 23 4.26 8.60 10.39
N ASN A 24 4.22 9.91 10.09
CA ASN A 24 5.07 10.91 10.74
C ASN A 24 4.25 12.13 11.19
N PRO A 25 3.26 11.96 12.10
CA PRO A 25 2.40 13.05 12.54
C PRO A 25 3.11 14.08 13.44
N GLY A 26 4.36 13.86 13.82
CA GLY A 26 5.06 14.70 14.81
C GLY A 26 4.66 14.32 16.24
N SER A 27 3.41 14.57 16.61
CA SER A 27 2.82 14.12 17.88
C SER A 27 1.73 13.07 17.65
N TRP A 28 1.78 11.98 18.42
CA TRP A 28 0.76 10.93 18.41
C TRP A 28 -0.50 11.31 19.21
N GLY A 29 -0.46 12.40 20.00
CA GLY A 29 -1.59 12.86 20.82
C GLY A 29 -2.40 14.00 20.18
N HIS A 30 -1.95 14.53 19.05
CA HIS A 30 -2.59 15.66 18.37
C HIS A 30 -2.62 15.39 16.86
N ILE A 31 -3.53 14.50 16.44
CA ILE A 31 -3.71 14.12 15.04
C ILE A 31 -5.16 14.42 14.67
N TYR A 32 -5.38 15.06 13.52
CA TYR A 32 -6.73 15.21 12.97
C TYR A 32 -7.38 13.83 12.81
N SER A 33 -8.62 13.67 13.30
CA SER A 33 -9.35 12.40 13.28
C SER A 33 -9.33 11.64 11.92
N PRO A 34 -9.47 12.29 10.75
CA PRO A 34 -9.37 11.59 9.44
C PRO A 34 -7.99 10.99 9.14
N LEU A 35 -6.93 11.43 9.82
CA LEU A 35 -5.56 10.92 9.68
C LEU A 35 -5.24 9.81 10.69
N GLU A 36 -6.11 9.56 11.66
CA GLU A 36 -5.97 8.45 12.60
C GLU A 36 -6.44 7.12 11.98
N HIS A 37 -5.94 6.01 12.51
CA HIS A 37 -6.44 4.68 12.13
C HIS A 37 -7.77 4.39 12.81
N ALA A 38 -8.65 3.64 12.14
CA ALA A 38 -9.82 3.10 12.82
C ALA A 38 -9.40 2.26 14.04
N PRO A 39 -10.06 2.39 15.21
CA PRO A 39 -9.64 1.72 16.44
C PRO A 39 -9.57 0.19 16.31
N TRP A 40 -10.58 -0.43 15.71
CA TRP A 40 -10.62 -1.86 15.42
C TRP A 40 -11.43 -2.14 14.16
N HIS A 41 -12.72 -1.84 14.20
CA HIS A 41 -13.61 -1.82 13.05
C HIS A 41 -13.75 -0.42 12.48
N GLY A 42 -14.01 -0.33 11.18
CA GLY A 42 -14.18 0.92 10.47
C GLY A 42 -13.14 1.13 9.39
N LEU A 43 -13.20 2.30 8.78
CA LEU A 43 -12.36 2.68 7.66
C LEU A 43 -12.10 4.18 7.71
N THR A 44 -10.83 4.57 7.90
CA THR A 44 -10.39 5.96 7.73
C THR A 44 -9.55 6.11 6.45
N PRO A 45 -9.33 7.34 5.94
CA PRO A 45 -8.41 7.59 4.82
C PRO A 45 -7.03 6.95 5.00
N THR A 46 -6.50 6.94 6.21
CA THR A 46 -5.22 6.34 6.60
C THR A 46 -5.19 4.83 6.39
N ASP A 47 -6.33 4.15 6.52
CA ASP A 47 -6.44 2.71 6.30
C ASP A 47 -6.34 2.34 4.82
N LEU A 48 -6.67 3.25 3.90
CA LEU A 48 -6.66 3.01 2.45
C LEU A 48 -5.25 2.90 1.85
N VAL A 49 -4.24 3.45 2.52
CA VAL A 49 -2.86 3.51 2.01
C VAL A 49 -2.33 2.13 1.60
N PHE A 50 -2.43 1.15 2.50
CA PHE A 50 -1.86 -0.17 2.27
C PHE A 50 -2.59 -0.97 1.18
N PRO A 51 -3.94 -1.10 1.18
CA PRO A 51 -4.65 -1.79 0.11
C PRO A 51 -4.52 -1.08 -1.25
N PHE A 52 -4.42 0.25 -1.30
CA PHE A 52 -4.16 0.97 -2.55
C PHE A 52 -2.77 0.66 -3.09
N PHE A 53 -1.78 0.49 -2.21
CA PHE A 53 -0.45 0.08 -2.62
C PHE A 53 -0.44 -1.34 -3.21
N LEU A 54 -1.11 -2.30 -2.57
CA LEU A 54 -1.26 -3.67 -3.09
C LEU A 54 -2.01 -3.70 -4.42
N PHE A 55 -3.09 -2.92 -4.53
CA PHE A 55 -3.83 -2.74 -5.78
C PHE A 55 -2.93 -2.18 -6.89
N ALA A 56 -2.09 -1.20 -6.58
CA ALA A 56 -1.15 -0.65 -7.55
C ALA A 56 -0.02 -1.62 -7.94
N VAL A 57 0.43 -2.49 -7.03
CA VAL A 57 1.35 -3.60 -7.34
C VAL A 57 0.70 -4.54 -8.36
N GLY A 58 -0.58 -4.87 -8.18
CA GLY A 58 -1.37 -5.63 -9.13
C GLY A 58 -1.45 -4.97 -10.51
N ASN A 59 -1.82 -3.68 -10.55
CA ASN A 59 -1.88 -2.93 -11.80
C ASN A 59 -0.53 -2.92 -12.53
N ALA A 60 0.57 -2.68 -11.83
CA ALA A 60 1.91 -2.70 -12.40
C ALA A 60 2.30 -4.08 -12.96
N MET A 61 1.81 -5.15 -12.34
CA MET A 61 2.04 -6.53 -12.78
C MET A 61 1.38 -6.83 -14.13
N ALA A 62 0.24 -6.21 -14.45
CA ALA A 62 -0.43 -6.38 -15.75
C ALA A 62 0.46 -5.99 -16.96
N PHE A 63 1.37 -5.04 -16.78
CA PHE A 63 2.34 -4.63 -17.81
C PHE A 63 3.50 -5.60 -18.00
N VAL A 64 3.77 -6.43 -16.98
CA VAL A 64 4.94 -7.33 -16.94
C VAL A 64 4.53 -8.75 -17.29
N MET A 65 3.33 -9.18 -16.90
CA MET A 65 2.84 -10.55 -17.05
C MET A 65 2.92 -11.07 -18.50
N PRO A 66 2.45 -10.36 -19.55
CA PRO A 66 2.53 -10.86 -20.92
C PRO A 66 3.96 -11.15 -21.40
N ARG A 67 4.94 -10.39 -20.89
CA ARG A 67 6.36 -10.62 -21.21
C ARG A 67 6.95 -11.82 -20.46
N LEU A 68 6.45 -12.09 -19.26
CA LEU A 68 6.87 -13.27 -18.49
C LEU A 68 6.28 -14.54 -19.10
N GLU A 69 5.02 -14.49 -19.54
CA GLU A 69 4.37 -15.58 -20.25
C GLU A 69 5.11 -15.92 -21.55
N ALA A 70 5.44 -14.92 -22.37
CA ALA A 70 6.20 -15.14 -23.61
C ALA A 70 7.64 -15.65 -23.37
N ALA A 71 8.20 -15.43 -22.19
CA ALA A 71 9.56 -15.86 -21.84
C ALA A 71 9.63 -17.28 -21.25
N GLY A 72 8.49 -17.88 -20.89
CA GLY A 72 8.40 -19.23 -20.32
C GLY A 72 8.66 -19.36 -18.82
N ASP A 73 8.30 -20.53 -18.28
CA ASP A 73 8.20 -20.84 -16.85
C ASP A 73 9.50 -20.62 -16.07
N ALA A 74 10.65 -21.05 -16.62
CA ALA A 74 11.93 -20.93 -15.93
C ALA A 74 12.31 -19.46 -15.64
N ILE A 75 12.05 -18.58 -16.60
CA ILE A 75 12.30 -17.14 -16.46
C ILE A 75 11.29 -16.52 -15.50
N PHE A 76 10.03 -16.96 -15.55
CA PHE A 76 8.99 -16.55 -14.61
C PHE A 76 9.40 -16.84 -13.17
N TRP A 77 9.67 -18.10 -12.82
CA TRP A 77 10.03 -18.51 -11.46
C TRP A 77 11.28 -17.80 -10.97
N LYS A 78 12.33 -17.72 -11.79
CA LYS A 78 13.57 -17.00 -11.41
C LYS A 78 13.31 -15.54 -11.07
N LYS A 79 12.48 -14.82 -11.85
CA LYS A 79 12.16 -13.42 -11.59
C LYS A 79 11.24 -13.23 -10.39
N VAL A 80 10.20 -14.06 -10.27
CA VAL A 80 9.23 -13.96 -9.18
C VAL A 80 9.87 -14.31 -7.84
N ILE A 81 10.63 -15.40 -7.75
CA ILE A 81 11.34 -15.79 -6.51
C ILE A 81 12.38 -14.73 -6.14
N LYS A 82 13.24 -14.30 -7.08
CA LYS A 82 14.26 -13.28 -6.79
C LYS A 82 13.63 -12.01 -6.23
N ARG A 83 12.58 -11.51 -6.87
CA ARG A 83 11.89 -10.29 -6.43
C ARG A 83 11.21 -10.46 -5.08
N THR A 84 10.55 -11.60 -4.86
CA THR A 84 9.91 -11.93 -3.58
C THR A 84 10.94 -11.95 -2.46
N LEU A 85 12.06 -12.64 -2.64
CA LEU A 85 13.15 -12.71 -1.66
C LEU A 85 13.77 -11.34 -1.39
N LEU A 86 14.04 -10.53 -2.44
CA LEU A 86 14.59 -9.19 -2.25
C LEU A 86 13.65 -8.29 -1.44
N ILE A 87 12.36 -8.25 -1.77
CA ILE A 87 11.39 -7.43 -1.03
C ILE A 87 11.27 -7.92 0.42
N PHE A 88 11.21 -9.24 0.62
CA PHE A 88 11.12 -9.83 1.95
C PHE A 88 12.35 -9.52 2.81
N LEU A 89 13.56 -9.71 2.26
CA LEU A 89 14.82 -9.45 2.96
C LEU A 89 15.03 -7.97 3.26
N ILE A 90 14.65 -7.07 2.34
CA ILE A 90 14.66 -5.62 2.61
C ILE A 90 13.68 -5.31 3.76
N GLY A 91 12.50 -5.91 3.78
CA GLY A 91 11.55 -5.78 4.88
C GLY A 91 12.11 -6.26 6.21
N LEU A 92 12.75 -7.42 6.23
CA LEU A 92 13.33 -7.99 7.43
C LEU A 92 14.49 -7.12 7.94
N PHE A 93 15.33 -6.65 7.02
CA PHE A 93 16.39 -5.69 7.32
C PHE A 93 15.83 -4.41 7.95
N LEU A 94 14.77 -3.82 7.39
CA LEU A 94 14.15 -2.62 7.95
C LEU A 94 13.50 -2.87 9.31
N ASN A 95 12.98 -4.07 9.57
CA ASN A 95 12.45 -4.44 10.88
C ASN A 95 13.57 -4.59 11.93
N TRP A 96 14.73 -5.06 11.52
CA TRP A 96 15.89 -5.24 12.40
C TRP A 96 16.69 -3.94 12.60
N TRP A 97 16.73 -3.05 11.61
CA TRP A 97 17.37 -1.73 11.70
C TRP A 97 16.75 -0.92 12.86
N PRO A 98 17.55 -0.32 13.77
CA PRO A 98 18.99 -0.02 13.64
C PRO A 98 19.99 -1.01 14.26
N PHE A 99 19.62 -2.27 14.46
CA PHE A 99 20.44 -3.33 15.10
C PHE A 99 20.92 -3.02 16.53
N SER A 100 20.57 -1.84 17.05
CA SER A 100 21.03 -1.31 18.30
C SER A 100 19.88 -0.56 18.95
N ARG A 101 19.90 -0.54 20.27
CA ARG A 101 18.91 0.18 21.06
C ARG A 101 19.58 0.76 22.27
N PHE A 102 18.92 1.74 22.84
CA PHE A 102 19.30 2.22 24.15
C PHE A 102 18.32 1.68 25.20
N GLN A 103 18.86 1.16 26.29
CA GLN A 103 18.09 0.64 27.42
C GLN A 103 18.81 1.07 28.70
N ASP A 104 18.09 1.72 29.61
CA ASP A 104 18.62 2.21 30.89
C ASP A 104 19.91 3.05 30.76
N GLY A 105 19.96 3.89 29.71
CA GLY A 105 21.12 4.76 29.41
C GLY A 105 22.27 4.06 28.69
N GLN A 106 22.25 2.73 28.58
CA GLN A 106 23.29 1.96 27.89
C GLN A 106 22.94 1.70 26.42
N PHE A 107 23.96 1.68 25.56
CA PHE A 107 23.83 1.29 24.16
C PHE A 107 24.02 -0.22 24.03
N LEU A 108 22.94 -0.92 23.70
CA LEU A 108 22.91 -2.38 23.59
C LEU A 108 22.66 -2.81 22.14
N PHE A 109 23.34 -3.87 21.72
CA PHE A 109 23.05 -4.51 20.44
C PHE A 109 21.72 -5.28 20.53
N SER A 110 20.83 -5.07 19.56
CA SER A 110 19.59 -5.83 19.41
C SER A 110 19.87 -7.04 18.53
N GLY A 111 20.22 -8.16 19.16
CA GLY A 111 20.28 -9.46 18.50
C GLY A 111 18.90 -9.91 17.96
N TRP A 112 18.81 -11.18 17.55
CA TRP A 112 17.56 -11.72 17.02
C TRP A 112 16.41 -11.70 18.05
N THR A 113 16.75 -11.93 19.33
CA THR A 113 15.88 -11.78 20.50
C THR A 113 16.62 -11.06 21.62
N TRP A 114 15.87 -10.46 22.53
CA TRP A 114 16.41 -9.70 23.66
C TRP A 114 15.39 -9.49 24.77
N ILE A 115 15.87 -9.14 25.97
CA ILE A 115 15.02 -8.75 27.10
C ILE A 115 14.80 -7.24 27.05
N ASN A 116 13.54 -6.80 27.04
CA ASN A 116 13.20 -5.38 27.07
C ASN A 116 13.30 -4.79 28.50
N GLY A 117 13.16 -3.47 28.64
CA GLY A 117 13.23 -2.81 29.96
C GLY A 117 12.17 -3.26 30.97
N SER A 118 11.15 -3.99 30.53
CA SER A 118 10.10 -4.56 31.37
C SER A 118 10.34 -6.04 31.73
N GLY A 119 11.52 -6.59 31.41
CA GLY A 119 11.87 -7.99 31.68
C GLY A 119 11.25 -9.01 30.70
N ASN A 120 10.54 -8.57 29.66
CA ASN A 120 9.89 -9.45 28.69
C ASN A 120 10.78 -9.76 27.49
N LEU A 121 10.79 -11.03 27.06
CA LEU A 121 11.48 -11.45 25.84
C LEU A 121 10.80 -10.84 24.61
N SER A 122 11.55 -10.08 23.83
CA SER A 122 11.15 -9.42 22.58
C SER A 122 12.11 -9.85 21.47
N GLY A 123 11.66 -9.85 20.21
CA GLY A 123 12.50 -10.19 19.08
C GLY A 123 12.25 -9.31 17.87
N VAL A 124 13.06 -9.54 16.83
CA VAL A 124 12.86 -8.86 15.53
C VAL A 124 11.53 -9.30 14.95
N ARG A 125 10.67 -8.35 14.58
CA ARG A 125 9.39 -8.64 13.93
C ARG A 125 9.62 -9.27 12.56
N ILE A 126 9.16 -10.51 12.36
CA ILE A 126 9.40 -11.22 11.08
C ILE A 126 8.47 -10.70 9.99
N PHE A 127 7.16 -10.64 10.26
CA PHE A 127 6.16 -10.18 9.30
C PHE A 127 5.88 -8.69 9.45
N GLY A 128 6.01 -7.95 8.35
CA GLY A 128 5.63 -6.54 8.27
C GLY A 128 5.07 -6.22 6.89
N VAL A 129 4.88 -4.93 6.62
CA VAL A 129 4.24 -4.45 5.38
C VAL A 129 4.96 -4.97 4.13
N LEU A 130 6.29 -4.92 4.07
CA LEU A 130 7.06 -5.39 2.91
C LEU A 130 7.01 -6.91 2.74
N GLN A 131 7.06 -7.66 3.82
CA GLN A 131 6.96 -9.11 3.82
C GLN A 131 5.58 -9.55 3.31
N ARG A 132 4.51 -8.91 3.78
CA ARG A 132 3.16 -9.13 3.24
C ARG A 132 3.09 -8.78 1.76
N ILE A 133 3.67 -7.66 1.31
CA ILE A 133 3.73 -7.31 -0.12
C ILE A 133 4.45 -8.40 -0.92
N ALA A 134 5.57 -8.91 -0.42
CA ALA A 134 6.34 -9.98 -1.08
C ALA A 134 5.50 -11.25 -1.23
N VAL A 135 4.85 -11.70 -0.15
CA VAL A 135 4.00 -12.90 -0.14
C VAL A 135 2.78 -12.73 -1.05
N CYS A 136 2.09 -11.58 -0.96
CA CYS A 136 0.95 -11.27 -1.83
C CYS A 136 1.37 -11.27 -3.31
N TYR A 137 2.50 -10.62 -3.63
CA TYR A 137 3.04 -10.58 -4.98
C TYR A 137 3.37 -11.98 -5.48
N PHE A 138 4.01 -12.83 -4.67
CA PHE A 138 4.37 -14.20 -5.02
C PHE A 138 3.12 -15.01 -5.39
N PHE A 139 2.16 -15.15 -4.47
CA PHE A 139 0.97 -15.97 -4.70
C PHE A 139 0.08 -15.39 -5.80
N ALA A 140 -0.13 -14.08 -5.85
CA ALA A 140 -0.90 -13.46 -6.93
C ALA A 140 -0.23 -13.69 -8.29
N SER A 141 1.10 -13.56 -8.38
CA SER A 141 1.83 -13.81 -9.63
C SER A 141 1.64 -15.25 -10.12
N VAL A 142 1.75 -16.23 -9.22
CA VAL A 142 1.57 -17.65 -9.54
C VAL A 142 0.14 -17.94 -9.99
N ILE A 143 -0.86 -17.47 -9.23
CA ILE A 143 -2.29 -17.63 -9.55
C ILE A 143 -2.58 -17.04 -10.94
N ILE A 144 -2.10 -15.83 -11.21
CA ILE A 144 -2.38 -15.14 -12.48
C ILE A 144 -1.66 -15.81 -13.65
N TYR A 145 -0.42 -16.24 -13.46
CA TYR A 145 0.38 -16.87 -14.53
C TYR A 145 -0.29 -18.14 -15.06
N TYR A 146 -0.74 -19.01 -14.14
CA TYR A 146 -1.31 -20.31 -14.48
C TYR A 146 -2.81 -20.26 -14.76
N LEU A 147 -3.59 -19.50 -13.97
CA LEU A 147 -5.06 -19.48 -14.10
C LEU A 147 -5.58 -18.36 -15.00
N LYS A 148 -4.69 -17.46 -15.47
CA LYS A 148 -5.02 -16.28 -16.29
C LYS A 148 -6.03 -15.37 -15.60
N ALA A 149 -6.54 -14.35 -16.30
CA ALA A 149 -7.45 -13.38 -15.71
C ALA A 149 -8.74 -14.00 -15.16
N ARG A 150 -9.39 -14.90 -15.91
CA ARG A 150 -10.67 -15.51 -15.50
C ARG A 150 -10.51 -16.42 -14.28
N GLY A 151 -9.51 -17.29 -14.30
CA GLY A 151 -9.27 -18.20 -13.17
C GLY A 151 -8.69 -17.48 -11.96
N ALA A 152 -7.89 -16.42 -12.14
CA ALA A 152 -7.45 -15.58 -11.02
C ALA A 152 -8.61 -14.85 -10.34
N PHE A 153 -9.60 -14.36 -11.11
CA PHE A 153 -10.82 -13.78 -10.54
C PHE A 153 -11.59 -14.80 -9.69
N LEU A 154 -11.82 -16.01 -10.24
CA LEU A 154 -12.52 -17.07 -9.51
C LEU A 154 -11.76 -17.51 -8.25
N ALA A 155 -10.43 -17.70 -8.35
CA ALA A 155 -9.58 -18.01 -7.21
C ALA A 155 -9.65 -16.91 -6.14
N GLY A 156 -9.65 -15.64 -6.56
CA GLY A 156 -9.83 -14.50 -5.65
C GLY A 156 -11.16 -14.56 -4.89
N LEU A 157 -12.27 -14.83 -5.58
CA LEU A 157 -13.58 -14.99 -4.94
C LEU A 157 -13.60 -16.16 -3.95
N ILE A 158 -13.04 -17.30 -4.33
CA ILE A 158 -12.95 -18.48 -3.45
C ILE A 158 -12.13 -18.15 -2.21
N LEU A 159 -10.98 -17.49 -2.35
CA LEU A 159 -10.15 -17.09 -1.22
C LEU A 159 -10.88 -16.15 -0.25
N LEU A 160 -11.65 -15.19 -0.76
CA LEU A 160 -12.43 -14.28 0.08
C LEU A 160 -13.56 -15.00 0.83
N LEU A 161 -14.25 -15.93 0.18
CA LEU A 161 -15.34 -16.70 0.78
C LEU A 161 -14.83 -17.72 1.79
N VAL A 162 -13.75 -18.43 1.46
CA VAL A 162 -13.08 -19.37 2.38
C VAL A 162 -12.56 -18.61 3.60
N TYR A 163 -11.93 -17.45 3.43
CA TYR A 163 -11.45 -16.64 4.55
C TYR A 163 -12.60 -16.18 5.46
N TRP A 164 -13.70 -15.72 4.87
CA TRP A 164 -14.90 -15.35 5.63
C TRP A 164 -15.44 -16.54 6.44
N LEU A 165 -15.53 -17.73 5.82
CA LEU A 165 -15.96 -18.96 6.50
C LEU A 165 -15.00 -19.35 7.63
N LEU A 166 -13.69 -19.26 7.42
CA LEU A 166 -12.68 -19.54 8.46
C LEU A 166 -12.81 -18.61 9.66
N CYS A 167 -13.10 -17.33 9.45
CA CYS A 167 -13.36 -16.40 10.55
C CYS A 167 -14.57 -16.86 11.38
N VAL A 168 -15.68 -17.19 10.72
CA VAL A 168 -16.93 -17.59 11.40
C VAL A 168 -16.78 -18.94 12.11
N LEU A 169 -16.18 -19.93 11.45
CA LEU A 169 -16.03 -21.29 12.02
C LEU A 169 -14.94 -21.36 13.10
N GLY A 170 -13.89 -20.54 13.00
CA GLY A 170 -12.77 -20.58 13.93
C GLY A 170 -13.15 -20.15 15.34
N ASN A 171 -14.07 -19.20 15.48
CA ASN A 171 -14.68 -18.85 16.76
C ASN A 171 -16.08 -18.24 16.54
N PRO A 172 -17.14 -19.06 16.47
CA PRO A 172 -18.49 -18.57 16.16
C PRO A 172 -19.05 -17.56 17.17
N ALA A 173 -18.57 -17.58 18.41
CA ALA A 173 -19.05 -16.68 19.46
C ALA A 173 -18.48 -15.26 19.33
N ASP A 174 -17.25 -15.12 18.82
CA ASP A 174 -16.58 -13.83 18.70
C ASP A 174 -15.54 -13.82 17.54
N PRO A 175 -15.99 -13.95 16.29
CA PRO A 175 -15.11 -14.26 15.15
C PRO A 175 -14.22 -13.09 14.70
N TYR A 176 -14.56 -11.86 15.11
CA TYR A 176 -13.99 -10.63 14.55
C TYR A 176 -13.31 -9.72 15.58
N SER A 177 -13.28 -10.09 16.87
CA SER A 177 -12.58 -9.31 17.89
C SER A 177 -11.08 -9.57 17.87
N LEU A 178 -10.34 -8.71 18.57
CA LEU A 178 -8.89 -8.82 18.76
C LEU A 178 -8.47 -10.14 19.41
N THR A 179 -9.29 -10.64 20.34
CA THR A 179 -9.00 -11.86 21.10
C THR A 179 -9.60 -13.11 20.48
N GLY A 180 -10.74 -12.97 19.79
CA GLY A 180 -11.51 -14.09 19.28
C GLY A 180 -11.15 -14.50 17.85
N TRP A 181 -10.47 -13.65 17.07
CA TRP A 181 -10.08 -13.96 15.70
C TRP A 181 -9.14 -15.18 15.61
N PHE A 182 -9.53 -16.16 14.80
CA PHE A 182 -8.87 -17.47 14.67
C PHE A 182 -7.38 -17.38 14.32
N GLY A 183 -7.00 -16.39 13.50
CA GLY A 183 -5.68 -16.34 12.91
C GLY A 183 -4.56 -16.06 13.90
N THR A 184 -4.87 -15.42 15.03
CA THR A 184 -3.89 -15.08 16.08
C THR A 184 -3.17 -16.33 16.60
N ASN A 185 -3.90 -17.42 16.85
CA ASN A 185 -3.32 -18.64 17.41
C ASN A 185 -2.40 -19.34 16.40
N ILE A 186 -2.78 -19.31 15.12
CA ILE A 186 -1.99 -19.91 14.04
C ILE A 186 -0.71 -19.09 13.82
N ASP A 187 -0.82 -17.76 13.77
CA ASP A 187 0.32 -16.87 13.62
C ASP A 187 1.31 -17.04 14.79
N LYS A 188 0.82 -17.17 16.03
CA LYS A 188 1.66 -17.46 17.21
C LYS A 188 2.37 -18.80 17.10
N ALA A 189 1.68 -19.85 16.65
CA ALA A 189 2.27 -21.19 16.50
C ALA A 189 3.40 -21.23 15.46
N ILE A 190 3.30 -20.42 14.40
CA ILE A 190 4.27 -20.42 13.29
C ILE A 190 5.40 -19.41 13.52
N LEU A 191 5.07 -18.17 13.90
CA LEU A 191 6.03 -17.07 14.02
C LEU A 191 6.67 -17.00 15.41
N GLY A 192 5.97 -17.49 16.43
CA GLY A 192 6.33 -17.32 17.83
C GLY A 192 6.02 -15.93 18.37
N ASP A 193 5.60 -15.88 19.63
CA ASP A 193 5.20 -14.66 20.37
C ASP A 193 6.25 -13.54 20.38
N VAL A 194 7.53 -13.90 20.24
CA VAL A 194 8.66 -12.96 20.26
C VAL A 194 8.84 -12.19 18.95
N HIS A 195 8.35 -12.73 17.84
CA HIS A 195 8.55 -12.16 16.50
C HIS A 195 7.29 -11.52 15.90
N MET A 196 6.23 -11.44 16.69
CA MET A 196 4.97 -10.80 16.31
C MET A 196 4.87 -9.35 16.79
N TYR A 197 3.99 -8.60 16.16
CA TYR A 197 3.64 -7.24 16.59
C TYR A 197 3.01 -7.21 17.99
N ARG A 198 3.33 -6.13 18.74
CA ARG A 198 2.88 -5.91 20.14
C ARG A 198 2.35 -4.49 20.38
N GLY A 199 1.92 -3.81 19.32
CA GLY A 199 1.41 -2.43 19.42
C GLY A 199 -0.06 -2.33 19.79
N GLU A 200 -0.83 -3.42 19.65
CA GLU A 200 -2.24 -3.46 20.04
C GLU A 200 -2.38 -3.58 21.56
N GLN A 201 -3.43 -3.00 22.11
CA GLN A 201 -3.72 -3.06 23.55
C GLN A 201 -5.09 -3.69 23.79
N PHE A 202 -5.16 -4.56 24.79
CA PHE A 202 -6.41 -5.14 25.29
C PHE A 202 -6.45 -4.93 26.81
N GLN A 203 -7.52 -4.28 27.31
CA GLN A 203 -7.67 -3.93 28.74
C GLN A 203 -6.45 -3.19 29.31
N GLY A 204 -5.88 -2.25 28.55
CA GLY A 204 -4.72 -1.45 28.96
C GLY A 204 -3.37 -2.20 28.98
N LYS A 205 -3.33 -3.46 28.51
CA LYS A 205 -2.09 -4.25 28.40
C LYS A 205 -1.76 -4.54 26.93
N PRO A 206 -0.46 -4.58 26.55
CA PRO A 206 -0.06 -5.00 25.21
C PRO A 206 -0.58 -6.40 24.90
N TYR A 207 -1.25 -6.55 23.77
CA TYR A 207 -1.75 -7.82 23.27
C TYR A 207 -0.93 -8.28 22.06
N ILE A 208 -0.61 -9.56 22.02
CA ILE A 208 0.20 -10.15 20.94
C ILE A 208 -0.73 -10.47 19.78
N PHE A 209 -0.68 -9.63 18.75
CA PHE A 209 -1.49 -9.73 17.55
C PHE A 209 -0.73 -9.10 16.38
N ASP A 210 -0.62 -9.82 15.27
CA ASP A 210 0.10 -9.33 14.08
C ASP A 210 -0.89 -8.96 12.95
N PRO A 211 -1.13 -7.66 12.69
CA PRO A 211 -2.02 -7.24 11.61
C PRO A 211 -1.50 -7.60 10.22
N GLU A 212 -0.18 -7.79 10.10
CA GLU A 212 0.50 -8.21 8.87
C GLU A 212 0.80 -9.71 8.83
N GLY A 213 0.25 -10.50 9.75
CA GLY A 213 0.46 -11.94 9.89
C GLY A 213 0.03 -12.79 8.69
N LEU A 214 0.26 -14.11 8.79
CA LEU A 214 0.05 -15.05 7.69
C LEU A 214 -1.43 -15.17 7.34
N MET A 215 -2.28 -15.31 8.36
CA MET A 215 -3.71 -15.56 8.15
C MET A 215 -4.43 -14.36 7.51
N SER A 216 -4.11 -13.14 7.95
CA SER A 216 -4.66 -11.91 7.34
C SER A 216 -4.00 -11.57 6.00
N THR A 217 -2.96 -12.32 5.56
CA THR A 217 -2.36 -12.16 4.23
C THR A 217 -3.18 -12.86 3.13
N ILE A 218 -3.98 -13.86 3.46
CA ILE A 218 -4.83 -14.59 2.49
C ILE A 218 -5.72 -13.64 1.68
N PRO A 219 -6.59 -12.81 2.31
CA PRO A 219 -7.42 -11.86 1.58
C PRO A 219 -6.60 -10.70 0.96
N ALA A 220 -5.41 -10.40 1.47
CA ALA A 220 -4.50 -9.40 0.88
C ALA A 220 -3.93 -9.83 -0.48
N ILE A 221 -3.77 -11.14 -0.75
CA ILE A 221 -3.43 -11.66 -2.08
C ILE A 221 -4.49 -11.23 -3.09
N VAL A 222 -5.78 -11.27 -2.71
CA VAL A 222 -6.90 -10.92 -3.59
C VAL A 222 -6.89 -9.44 -3.95
N GLN A 223 -6.44 -8.56 -3.05
CA GLN A 223 -6.25 -7.13 -3.35
C GLN A 223 -5.29 -6.92 -4.53
N VAL A 224 -4.19 -7.70 -4.59
CA VAL A 224 -3.22 -7.66 -5.71
C VAL A 224 -3.83 -8.25 -6.97
N ILE A 225 -4.60 -9.34 -6.86
CA ILE A 225 -5.30 -9.96 -8.00
C ILE A 225 -6.28 -8.96 -8.63
N PHE A 226 -7.14 -8.32 -7.83
CA PHE A 226 -8.08 -7.32 -8.33
C PHE A 226 -7.38 -6.11 -8.95
N GLY A 227 -6.27 -5.67 -8.37
CA GLY A 227 -5.41 -4.66 -9.00
C GLY A 227 -4.88 -5.09 -10.38
N TYR A 228 -4.47 -6.35 -10.53
CA TYR A 228 -4.05 -6.90 -11.83
C TYR A 228 -5.20 -6.94 -12.83
N LEU A 229 -6.39 -7.38 -12.43
CA LEU A 229 -7.55 -7.47 -13.33
C LEU A 229 -7.94 -6.09 -13.88
N VAL A 230 -7.90 -5.05 -13.03
CA VAL A 230 -8.14 -3.67 -13.48
C VAL A 230 -7.07 -3.21 -14.47
N GLY A 231 -5.78 -3.45 -14.14
CA GLY A 231 -4.68 -3.10 -15.03
C GLY A 231 -4.75 -3.83 -16.38
N ASP A 232 -5.09 -5.12 -16.38
CA ASP A 232 -5.25 -5.95 -17.57
C ASP A 232 -6.44 -5.49 -18.43
N TYR A 233 -7.57 -5.13 -17.80
CA TYR A 233 -8.73 -4.57 -18.47
C TYR A 233 -8.40 -3.26 -19.20
N ILE A 234 -7.73 -2.32 -18.51
CA ILE A 234 -7.29 -1.04 -19.10
C ILE A 234 -6.35 -1.29 -20.28
N LEU A 235 -5.39 -2.20 -20.12
CA LEU A 235 -4.43 -2.53 -21.17
C LEU A 235 -5.06 -3.15 -22.42
N LYS A 236 -6.01 -4.08 -22.24
CA LYS A 236 -6.71 -4.71 -23.35
C LYS A 236 -7.53 -3.71 -24.14
N LYS A 237 -8.33 -2.88 -23.46
CA LYS A 237 -9.13 -1.84 -24.10
C LYS A 237 -8.29 -0.77 -24.81
N GLY A 238 -7.14 -0.41 -24.22
CA GLY A 238 -6.18 0.49 -24.86
C GLY A 238 -5.57 -0.08 -26.15
N LYS A 239 -5.26 -1.39 -26.17
CA LYS A 239 -4.77 -2.08 -27.39
C LYS A 239 -5.85 -2.20 -28.46
N GLU A 240 -7.07 -2.58 -28.08
CA GLU A 240 -8.22 -2.66 -29.01
C GLU A 240 -8.43 -1.31 -29.72
N ALA A 241 -8.37 -0.20 -28.97
CA ALA A 241 -8.48 1.14 -29.55
C ALA A 241 -7.38 1.44 -30.57
N ALA A 242 -6.12 1.13 -30.22
CA ALA A 242 -4.98 1.41 -31.09
C ALA A 242 -5.00 0.59 -32.39
N VAL A 243 -5.54 -0.63 -32.36
CA VAL A 243 -5.71 -1.46 -33.57
C VAL A 243 -6.77 -0.85 -34.48
N ILE A 244 -7.88 -0.38 -33.93
CA ILE A 244 -8.95 0.26 -34.69
C ILE A 244 -8.46 1.55 -35.35
N ASP A 245 -7.76 2.41 -34.59
CA ASP A 245 -7.17 3.66 -35.13
C ASP A 245 -6.25 3.35 -36.33
N HIS A 246 -5.35 2.36 -36.19
CA HIS A 246 -4.44 1.97 -37.25
C HIS A 246 -5.16 1.37 -38.47
N GLN A 247 -6.25 0.61 -38.28
CA GLN A 247 -7.04 0.08 -39.39
C GLN A 247 -7.76 1.19 -40.17
N LEU A 248 -8.26 2.21 -39.46
CA LEU A 248 -8.92 3.37 -40.08
C LEU A 248 -7.94 4.25 -40.87
N GLU A 249 -6.71 4.41 -40.38
CA GLU A 249 -5.64 5.10 -41.12
C GLU A 249 -5.26 4.39 -42.44
N GLN A 250 -5.51 3.08 -42.55
CA GLN A 250 -5.17 2.27 -43.73
C GLN A 250 -6.30 2.17 -44.76
N VAL A 251 -7.48 2.73 -44.51
CA VAL A 251 -8.60 2.71 -45.47
C VAL A 251 -8.23 3.64 -46.65
N PRO A 252 -8.15 3.11 -47.90
CA PRO A 252 -7.81 3.92 -49.06
C PRO A 252 -8.82 5.05 -49.26
N ASN A 253 -8.32 6.24 -49.55
CA ASN A 253 -9.10 7.46 -49.79
C ASN A 253 -9.80 7.44 -51.17
N SER A 254 -10.32 6.29 -51.60
CA SER A 254 -10.81 6.03 -52.97
C SER A 254 -12.30 6.27 -53.16
N ASP A 255 -13.09 6.35 -52.09
CA ASP A 255 -14.52 6.63 -52.17
C ASP A 255 -14.82 8.04 -51.63
N ASP A 256 -15.17 8.96 -52.53
CA ASP A 256 -15.60 10.34 -52.20
C ASP A 256 -16.77 10.38 -51.18
N HIS A 257 -17.48 9.26 -51.01
CA HIS A 257 -18.52 9.09 -49.99
C HIS A 257 -18.01 9.19 -48.54
N PHE A 258 -16.73 8.90 -48.27
CA PHE A 258 -16.14 8.96 -46.93
C PHE A 258 -15.47 10.29 -46.58
N LYS A 259 -15.31 11.21 -47.56
CA LYS A 259 -14.73 12.55 -47.29
C LYS A 259 -15.57 13.42 -46.35
N ASN A 260 -16.86 13.10 -46.21
CA ASN A 260 -17.80 13.78 -45.30
C ASN A 260 -17.95 13.09 -43.93
N TYR A 261 -17.30 11.94 -43.70
CA TYR A 261 -17.20 11.41 -42.34
C TYR A 261 -16.23 12.28 -41.55
N PRO A 262 -16.63 12.80 -40.39
CA PRO A 262 -15.75 13.64 -39.62
C PRO A 262 -14.51 12.84 -39.23
N SER A 263 -13.35 13.24 -39.73
CA SER A 263 -12.01 12.86 -39.27
C SER A 263 -11.74 13.23 -37.80
N SER A 264 -12.79 13.62 -37.06
CA SER A 264 -12.76 14.13 -35.70
C SER A 264 -13.12 13.10 -34.62
N ILE A 265 -13.58 11.89 -34.98
CA ILE A 265 -13.85 10.85 -33.98
C ILE A 265 -12.53 10.19 -33.59
N ASN A 266 -11.96 10.66 -32.49
CA ASN A 266 -10.79 10.06 -31.88
C ASN A 266 -11.21 8.76 -31.16
N PHE A 267 -11.13 7.61 -31.83
CA PHE A 267 -11.57 6.32 -31.28
C PHE A 267 -10.79 5.93 -30.02
N HIS A 268 -9.53 6.35 -29.90
CA HIS A 268 -8.80 6.26 -28.64
C HIS A 268 -9.54 6.92 -27.47
N ARG A 269 -10.07 8.14 -27.65
CA ARG A 269 -10.89 8.81 -26.62
C ARG A 269 -12.19 8.08 -26.36
N VAL A 270 -12.90 7.62 -27.40
CA VAL A 270 -14.16 6.88 -27.24
C VAL A 270 -13.94 5.59 -26.44
N SER A 271 -12.93 4.80 -26.79
CA SER A 271 -12.57 3.59 -26.05
C SER A 271 -12.19 3.89 -24.60
N LEU A 272 -11.48 5.00 -24.37
CA LEU A 272 -11.14 5.44 -23.03
C LEU A 272 -12.39 5.77 -22.20
N TYR A 273 -13.39 6.45 -22.78
CA TYR A 273 -14.68 6.71 -22.11
C TYR A 273 -15.45 5.42 -21.78
N VAL A 274 -15.50 4.45 -22.71
CA VAL A 274 -16.13 3.15 -22.45
C VAL A 274 -15.40 2.39 -21.34
N THR A 275 -14.07 2.41 -21.36
CA THR A 275 -13.22 1.81 -20.33
C THR A 275 -13.49 2.43 -18.96
N LEU A 276 -13.49 3.76 -18.90
CA LEU A 276 -13.79 4.52 -17.69
C LEU A 276 -15.18 4.24 -17.15
N THR A 277 -16.19 4.18 -18.02
CA THR A 277 -17.57 3.85 -17.62
C THR A 277 -17.63 2.46 -17.00
N GLY A 278 -17.00 1.47 -17.63
CA GLY A 278 -16.92 0.11 -17.09
C GLY A 278 -16.22 0.06 -15.72
N LEU A 279 -15.12 0.80 -15.56
CA LEU A 279 -14.42 0.91 -14.28
C LEU A 279 -15.28 1.59 -13.20
N PHE A 280 -15.99 2.67 -13.52
CA PHE A 280 -16.86 3.34 -12.55
C PHE A 280 -18.04 2.46 -12.13
N VAL A 281 -18.69 1.78 -13.08
CA VAL A 281 -19.80 0.86 -12.77
C VAL A 281 -19.32 -0.29 -11.90
N ALA A 282 -18.19 -0.93 -12.24
CA ALA A 282 -17.60 -1.98 -11.42
C ALA A 282 -17.17 -1.47 -10.04
N ALA A 283 -16.62 -0.25 -9.96
CA ALA A 283 -16.26 0.38 -8.70
C ALA A 283 -17.49 0.58 -7.80
N MET A 284 -18.60 1.12 -8.34
CA MET A 284 -19.83 1.30 -7.57
C MET A 284 -20.43 -0.03 -7.10
N ALA A 285 -20.41 -1.05 -7.97
CA ALA A 285 -20.87 -2.39 -7.60
C ALA A 285 -20.03 -2.99 -6.45
N LEU A 286 -18.70 -2.83 -6.49
CA LEU A 286 -17.81 -3.27 -5.42
C LEU A 286 -18.00 -2.45 -4.14
N LEU A 287 -18.18 -1.13 -4.22
CA LEU A 287 -18.45 -0.30 -3.05
C LEU A 287 -19.74 -0.72 -2.36
N PHE A 288 -20.82 -0.91 -3.13
CA PHE A 288 -22.10 -1.38 -2.60
C PHE A 288 -21.97 -2.78 -1.99
N THR A 289 -21.35 -3.71 -2.70
CA THR A 289 -21.16 -5.09 -2.22
C THR A 289 -20.30 -5.13 -0.95
N GLY A 290 -19.20 -4.38 -0.92
CA GLY A 290 -18.31 -4.29 0.23
C GLY A 290 -18.99 -3.66 1.45
N TYR A 291 -19.81 -2.63 1.23
CA TYR A 291 -20.61 -2.01 2.30
C TYR A 291 -21.69 -2.96 2.83
N ALA A 292 -22.45 -3.60 1.94
CA ALA A 292 -23.49 -4.56 2.31
C ALA A 292 -22.91 -5.78 3.05
N TRP A 293 -21.77 -6.32 2.58
CA TRP A 293 -21.06 -7.37 3.27
C TRP A 293 -20.46 -6.89 4.60
N GLY A 294 -20.09 -5.60 4.69
CA GLY A 294 -19.67 -4.93 5.91
C GLY A 294 -20.67 -5.04 7.08
N LEU A 295 -21.97 -5.22 6.78
CA LEU A 295 -23.02 -5.37 7.78
C LEU A 295 -22.94 -6.72 8.52
N SER A 296 -22.47 -7.78 7.86
CA SER A 296 -22.32 -9.12 8.45
C SER A 296 -20.86 -9.46 8.77
N PHE A 297 -19.93 -8.98 7.96
CA PHE A 297 -18.49 -9.13 8.13
C PHE A 297 -17.86 -7.74 8.26
N PRO A 298 -17.64 -7.23 9.48
CA PRO A 298 -17.21 -5.85 9.71
C PRO A 298 -15.98 -5.46 8.91
N VAL A 299 -16.00 -4.27 8.31
CA VAL A 299 -14.84 -3.72 7.60
C VAL A 299 -13.72 -3.50 8.63
N ASN A 300 -12.65 -4.28 8.51
CA ASN A 300 -11.51 -4.23 9.42
C ASN A 300 -10.20 -4.52 8.66
N LYS A 301 -9.26 -3.56 8.79
CA LYS A 301 -7.92 -3.62 8.21
C LYS A 301 -6.98 -4.56 8.95
N LYS A 302 -7.02 -4.58 10.28
CA LYS A 302 -6.10 -5.34 11.14
C LYS A 302 -6.17 -6.84 10.87
N ILE A 303 -7.38 -7.38 10.69
CA ILE A 303 -7.58 -8.77 10.25
C ILE A 303 -7.84 -8.88 8.73
N TRP A 304 -7.71 -7.79 7.98
CA TRP A 304 -7.86 -7.75 6.52
C TRP A 304 -9.13 -8.44 5.98
N THR A 305 -10.29 -8.08 6.53
CA THR A 305 -11.58 -8.71 6.18
C THR A 305 -11.91 -8.71 4.68
N SER A 306 -12.70 -9.68 4.23
CA SER A 306 -13.11 -9.78 2.82
C SER A 306 -13.95 -8.58 2.38
N SER A 307 -14.82 -8.07 3.27
CA SER A 307 -15.58 -6.83 3.04
C SER A 307 -14.64 -5.63 2.83
N TYR A 308 -13.56 -5.52 3.62
CA TYR A 308 -12.53 -4.50 3.47
C TYR A 308 -11.80 -4.59 2.12
N VAL A 309 -11.44 -5.79 1.63
CA VAL A 309 -10.83 -5.97 0.30
C VAL A 309 -11.75 -5.46 -0.80
N VAL A 310 -13.01 -5.89 -0.79
CA VAL A 310 -14.00 -5.52 -1.82
C VAL A 310 -14.24 -4.00 -1.81
N LEU A 311 -14.46 -3.42 -0.62
CA LEU A 311 -14.71 -2.00 -0.45
C LEU A 311 -13.52 -1.14 -0.90
N THR A 312 -12.31 -1.46 -0.42
CA THR A 312 -11.11 -0.68 -0.77
C THR A 312 -10.69 -0.87 -2.22
N THR A 313 -10.98 -2.02 -2.83
CA THR A 313 -10.81 -2.21 -4.29
C THR A 313 -11.76 -1.31 -5.07
N GLY A 314 -13.02 -1.20 -4.67
CA GLY A 314 -13.98 -0.27 -5.28
C GLY A 314 -13.50 1.18 -5.19
N MET A 315 -13.00 1.62 -4.03
CA MET A 315 -12.44 2.95 -3.84
C MET A 315 -11.20 3.19 -4.71
N ALA A 316 -10.26 2.24 -4.74
CA ALA A 316 -9.06 2.33 -5.56
C ALA A 316 -9.39 2.44 -7.05
N MET A 317 -10.37 1.65 -7.51
CA MET A 317 -10.84 1.64 -8.89
C MET A 317 -11.50 2.97 -9.27
N ALA A 318 -12.36 3.52 -8.40
CA ALA A 318 -13.00 4.82 -8.62
C ALA A 318 -11.97 5.97 -8.68
N ILE A 319 -10.99 5.98 -7.78
CA ILE A 319 -9.93 6.99 -7.76
C ILE A 319 -9.05 6.86 -9.00
N LEU A 320 -8.64 5.64 -9.37
CA LEU A 320 -7.84 5.41 -10.56
C LEU A 320 -8.59 5.84 -11.83
N ALA A 321 -9.88 5.50 -11.96
CA ALA A 321 -10.71 5.94 -13.07
C ALA A 321 -10.84 7.47 -13.13
N THR A 322 -11.01 8.12 -11.97
CA THR A 322 -11.05 9.59 -11.87
C THR A 322 -9.72 10.22 -12.30
N LEU A 323 -8.58 9.65 -11.88
CA LEU A 323 -7.26 10.12 -12.28
C LEU A 323 -7.03 9.93 -13.79
N ILE A 324 -7.46 8.79 -14.35
CA ILE A 324 -7.37 8.53 -15.79
C ILE A 324 -8.19 9.56 -16.57
N TYR A 325 -9.42 9.84 -16.11
CA TYR A 325 -10.25 10.87 -16.71
C TYR A 325 -9.62 12.27 -16.63
N ALA A 326 -9.13 12.66 -15.45
CA ALA A 326 -8.53 13.98 -15.24
C ALA A 326 -7.26 14.18 -16.10
N ILE A 327 -6.39 13.17 -16.18
CA ILE A 327 -5.06 13.35 -16.76
C ILE A 327 -5.00 12.94 -18.24
N GLU A 328 -5.59 11.81 -18.62
CA GLU A 328 -5.57 11.30 -19.99
C GLU A 328 -6.69 11.90 -20.86
N VAL A 329 -7.88 12.15 -20.31
CA VAL A 329 -9.02 12.70 -21.10
C VAL A 329 -9.02 14.23 -21.08
N LYS A 330 -9.05 14.85 -19.89
CA LYS A 330 -9.07 16.31 -19.75
C LYS A 330 -7.71 16.97 -19.93
N GLY A 331 -6.62 16.20 -19.91
CA GLY A 331 -5.27 16.73 -20.06
C GLY A 331 -4.82 17.62 -18.89
N ILE A 332 -5.41 17.45 -17.70
CA ILE A 332 -5.04 18.20 -16.49
C ILE A 332 -3.66 17.71 -16.03
N ARG A 333 -2.61 18.27 -16.64
CA ARG A 333 -1.21 18.04 -16.29
C ARG A 333 -0.65 19.34 -15.74
N GLY A 334 -0.13 19.28 -14.52
CA GLY A 334 0.32 20.47 -13.81
C GLY A 334 1.39 20.15 -12.78
N TRP A 335 1.61 21.08 -11.87
CA TRP A 335 2.57 20.91 -10.79
C TRP A 335 2.18 19.77 -9.84
N TRP A 336 0.89 19.63 -9.52
CA TRP A 336 0.37 18.57 -8.65
C TRP A 336 0.59 17.16 -9.21
N THR A 337 0.39 16.94 -10.51
CA THR A 337 0.64 15.62 -11.10
C THR A 337 2.14 15.29 -11.08
N ARG A 338 3.00 16.29 -11.31
CA ARG A 338 4.46 16.13 -11.19
C ARG A 338 4.89 15.83 -9.76
N PHE A 339 4.30 16.51 -8.79
CA PHE A 339 4.57 16.29 -7.38
C PHE A 339 4.39 14.82 -6.99
N PHE A 340 3.26 14.21 -7.39
CA PHE A 340 3.00 12.81 -7.11
C PHE A 340 3.77 11.84 -8.02
N ASP A 341 3.97 12.15 -9.31
CA ASP A 341 4.68 11.23 -10.22
C ASP A 341 6.11 10.91 -9.73
N VAL A 342 6.77 11.88 -9.10
CA VAL A 342 8.13 11.78 -8.60
C VAL A 342 8.21 10.70 -7.52
N PHE A 343 7.24 10.66 -6.61
CA PHE A 343 7.09 9.57 -5.65
C PHE A 343 6.74 8.25 -6.34
N GLY A 344 5.82 8.28 -7.31
CA GLY A 344 5.33 7.09 -8.01
C GLY A 344 6.41 6.29 -8.72
N LYS A 345 7.38 6.98 -9.35
CA LYS A 345 8.47 6.34 -10.09
C LYS A 345 9.39 5.48 -9.21
N ASN A 346 9.54 5.82 -7.92
CA ASN A 346 10.42 5.17 -6.95
C ASN A 346 9.69 4.70 -5.68
N ALA A 347 8.38 4.46 -5.75
CA ALA A 347 7.50 4.27 -4.58
C ALA A 347 8.02 3.30 -3.50
N LEU A 348 8.59 2.15 -3.88
CA LEU A 348 9.12 1.17 -2.92
C LEU A 348 10.38 1.65 -2.20
N PHE A 349 11.25 2.39 -2.90
CA PHE A 349 12.43 3.00 -2.29
C PHE A 349 12.02 4.07 -1.29
N VAL A 350 11.04 4.91 -1.64
CA VAL A 350 10.53 5.95 -0.74
C VAL A 350 9.88 5.34 0.50
N PHE A 351 9.12 4.26 0.34
CA PHE A 351 8.61 3.47 1.47
C PHE A 351 9.75 3.01 2.40
N ALA A 352 10.79 2.38 1.82
CA ALA A 352 11.90 1.87 2.59
C ALA A 352 12.65 3.00 3.32
N LEU A 353 12.87 4.12 2.63
CA LEU A 353 13.53 5.30 3.16
C LEU A 353 12.73 5.96 4.29
N SER A 354 11.40 6.06 4.14
CA SER A 354 10.53 6.63 5.18
C SER A 354 10.43 5.77 6.43
N ALA A 355 10.67 4.46 6.33
CA ALA A 355 10.80 3.57 7.48
C ALA A 355 12.24 3.57 8.07
N PHE A 356 13.26 3.70 7.23
CA PHE A 356 14.67 3.66 7.60
C PHE A 356 15.11 4.92 8.37
N LEU A 357 14.77 6.11 7.86
CA LEU A 357 15.24 7.39 8.39
C LEU A 357 14.77 7.64 9.82
N PRO A 358 13.48 7.55 10.19
CA PRO A 358 13.05 7.80 11.57
C PRO A 358 13.68 6.85 12.58
N LYS A 359 13.87 5.57 12.21
CA LYS A 359 14.55 4.58 13.07
C LYS A 359 16.03 4.90 13.26
N GLY A 360 16.72 5.37 12.23
CA GLY A 360 18.11 5.83 12.33
C GLY A 360 18.23 7.11 13.18
N LEU A 361 17.33 8.07 12.98
CA LEU A 361 17.30 9.31 13.76
C LEU A 361 17.06 9.07 15.26
N ARG A 362 16.36 7.99 15.64
CA ARG A 362 16.20 7.58 17.05
C ARG A 362 17.52 7.18 17.74
N LEU A 363 18.58 6.86 16.98
CA LEU A 363 19.91 6.64 17.56
C LEU A 363 20.57 7.94 18.02
N ILE A 364 20.23 9.07 17.39
CA ILE A 364 20.75 10.38 17.74
C ILE A 364 19.92 10.88 18.92
N ARG A 365 20.51 10.87 20.11
CA ARG A 365 19.88 11.32 21.34
C ARG A 365 20.25 12.77 21.62
N ILE A 366 19.27 13.66 21.47
CA ILE A 366 19.40 15.07 21.85
C ILE A 366 18.84 15.24 23.27
N PRO A 367 19.61 15.75 24.25
CA PRO A 367 19.11 16.00 25.60
C PRO A 367 17.94 17.00 25.57
N ASN A 368 16.81 16.65 26.19
CA ASN A 368 15.61 17.48 26.24
C ASN A 368 15.01 17.51 27.66
N GLY A 369 15.85 17.89 28.63
CA GLY A 369 15.48 18.03 30.05
C GLY A 369 15.59 16.73 30.85
N THR A 370 15.07 16.76 32.07
CA THR A 370 15.04 15.64 33.02
C THR A 370 13.59 15.31 33.37
N ASN A 371 13.26 14.02 33.53
CA ASN A 371 11.95 13.59 34.04
C ASN A 371 11.80 13.92 35.54
N ASP A 372 10.61 13.73 36.09
CA ASP A 372 10.30 13.95 37.52
C ASP A 372 11.16 13.09 38.47
N ALA A 373 11.84 12.06 37.94
CA ALA A 373 12.78 11.20 38.65
C ALA A 373 14.26 11.62 38.46
N GLY A 374 14.53 12.77 37.85
CA GLY A 374 15.89 13.32 37.65
C GLY A 374 16.68 12.65 36.51
N GLN A 375 16.09 11.76 35.73
CA GLN A 375 16.75 11.09 34.61
C GLN A 375 16.66 11.92 33.32
N PRO A 376 17.74 12.02 32.52
CA PRO A 376 17.74 12.78 31.28
C PRO A 376 16.78 12.17 30.25
N ILE A 377 15.83 12.98 29.76
CA ILE A 377 14.96 12.64 28.65
C ILE A 377 15.71 12.94 27.36
N TYR A 378 15.81 11.96 26.48
CA TYR A 378 16.41 12.13 25.15
C TYR A 378 15.32 12.17 24.09
N THR A 379 15.39 13.16 23.21
CA THR A 379 14.55 13.26 22.02
C THR A 379 15.33 12.93 20.76
N SER A 380 14.63 12.39 19.76
CA SER A 380 15.17 12.23 18.40
C SER A 380 15.18 13.59 17.68
N PRO A 381 15.98 13.78 16.62
CA PRO A 381 15.96 15.00 15.79
C PRO A 381 14.56 15.39 15.30
N TRP A 382 13.73 14.41 14.92
CA TRP A 382 12.35 14.64 14.51
C TRP A 382 11.47 15.14 15.65
N SER A 383 11.57 14.50 16.82
CA SER A 383 10.84 14.92 18.02
C SER A 383 11.30 16.29 18.50
N TRP A 384 12.60 16.56 18.48
CA TRP A 384 13.17 17.85 18.84
C TRP A 384 12.67 18.97 17.92
N MET A 385 12.65 18.73 16.60
CA MET A 385 12.13 19.70 15.63
C MET A 385 10.65 19.99 15.90
N TYR A 386 9.84 18.97 16.21
CA TYR A 386 8.45 19.17 16.61
C TYR A 386 8.34 20.01 17.89
N ASP A 387 9.02 19.61 18.95
CA ASP A 387 8.93 20.23 20.27
C ASP A 387 9.42 21.69 20.30
N LYS A 388 10.42 22.03 19.48
CA LYS A 388 11.04 23.36 19.46
C LYS A 388 10.47 24.30 18.40
N VAL A 389 9.89 23.78 17.33
CA VAL A 389 9.40 24.60 16.20
C VAL A 389 7.89 24.47 16.06
N TYR A 390 7.40 23.26 15.81
CA TYR A 390 6.01 23.06 15.38
C TYR A 390 5.00 23.13 16.53
N LYS A 391 5.41 22.81 17.76
CA LYS A 391 4.56 22.93 18.95
C LYS A 391 4.15 24.38 19.27
N PHE A 392 4.93 25.36 18.82
CA PHE A 392 4.67 26.78 19.07
C PHE A 392 3.87 27.47 17.95
N ILE A 393 3.42 26.71 16.94
CA ILE A 393 2.54 27.26 15.90
C ILE A 393 1.22 27.68 16.57
N PRO A 394 0.78 28.94 16.41
CA PRO A 394 -0.44 29.42 17.01
C PRO A 394 -1.67 28.71 16.43
N GLY A 395 -2.62 28.35 17.29
CA GLY A 395 -3.85 27.65 16.93
C GLY A 395 -3.95 26.26 17.54
N ASP A 396 -4.76 25.39 16.93
CA ASP A 396 -4.97 24.04 17.42
C ASP A 396 -3.68 23.21 17.34
N PRO A 397 -3.34 22.41 18.36
CA PRO A 397 -2.13 21.57 18.37
C PRO A 397 -2.01 20.62 17.16
N GLU A 398 -3.14 20.25 16.56
CA GLU A 398 -3.22 19.42 15.36
C GLU A 398 -2.59 20.11 14.13
N ILE A 399 -2.63 21.45 14.06
CA ILE A 399 -1.99 22.23 13.00
C ILE A 399 -0.47 22.05 13.05
N GLY A 400 0.12 22.06 14.25
CA GLY A 400 1.55 21.82 14.43
C GLY A 400 1.99 20.45 13.92
N SER A 401 1.21 19.41 14.26
CA SER A 401 1.42 18.04 13.79
C SER A 401 1.30 17.91 12.27
N LEU A 402 0.27 18.52 11.68
CA LEU A 402 0.08 18.52 10.23
C LEU A 402 1.23 19.23 9.51
N ALA A 403 1.65 20.41 9.98
CA ALA A 403 2.74 21.17 9.38
C ALA A 403 4.08 20.42 9.44
N PHE A 404 4.34 19.70 10.54
CA PHE A 404 5.49 18.81 10.65
C PHE A 404 5.43 17.69 9.61
N ALA A 405 4.29 17.00 9.51
CA ALA A 405 4.10 15.91 8.56
C ALA A 405 4.29 16.38 7.10
N LEU A 406 3.78 17.57 6.75
CA LEU A 406 3.99 18.19 5.43
C LEU A 406 5.47 18.51 5.15
N THR A 407 6.21 18.92 6.17
CA THR A 407 7.65 19.18 6.05
C THR A 407 8.42 17.87 5.80
N VAL A 408 8.05 16.79 6.48
CA VAL A 408 8.62 15.45 6.21
C VAL A 408 8.32 15.01 4.77
N ILE A 409 7.10 15.23 4.29
CA ILE A 409 6.75 14.94 2.89
C ILE A 409 7.60 15.76 1.93
N PHE A 410 7.74 17.06 2.16
CA PHE A 410 8.54 17.93 1.30
C PHE A 410 10.03 17.52 1.28
N PHE A 411 10.58 17.17 2.45
CA PHE A 411 11.92 16.65 2.57
C PHE A 411 12.11 15.36 1.74
N MET A 412 11.19 14.40 1.88
CA MET A 412 11.22 13.15 1.11
C MET A 412 11.02 13.42 -0.40
N TRP A 413 10.16 14.37 -0.75
CA TRP A 413 9.93 14.78 -2.13
C TRP A 413 11.20 15.37 -2.75
N ALA A 414 11.93 16.22 -2.03
CA ALA A 414 13.18 16.82 -2.52
C ALA A 414 14.24 15.76 -2.88
N ILE A 415 14.37 14.71 -2.05
CA ILE A 415 15.25 13.56 -2.34
C ILE A 415 14.79 12.86 -3.62
N CYS A 416 13.50 12.58 -3.74
CA CYS A 416 12.96 11.89 -4.91
C CYS A 416 13.07 12.73 -6.19
N TYR A 417 12.88 14.04 -6.08
CA TYR A 417 13.02 14.99 -7.18
C TYR A 417 14.47 15.06 -7.67
N TRP A 418 15.43 15.07 -6.74
CA TRP A 418 16.85 14.96 -7.08
C TRP A 418 17.17 13.65 -7.82
N MET A 419 16.63 12.52 -7.35
CA MET A 419 16.78 11.24 -8.04
C MET A 419 16.17 11.24 -9.44
N ASP A 420 14.97 11.83 -9.61
CA ASP A 420 14.29 11.93 -10.90
C ASP A 420 15.09 12.80 -11.88
N LYS A 421 15.65 13.93 -11.41
CA LYS A 421 16.55 14.79 -12.18
C LYS A 421 17.81 14.04 -12.64
N LYS A 422 18.32 13.14 -11.81
CA LYS A 422 19.46 12.25 -12.13
C LYS A 422 19.07 10.97 -12.88
N ARG A 423 17.78 10.77 -13.19
CA ARG A 423 17.22 9.57 -13.84
C ARG A 423 17.52 8.26 -13.09
N ILE A 424 17.65 8.34 -11.76
CA ILE A 424 17.91 7.18 -10.90
C ILE A 424 16.56 6.55 -10.51
N TYR A 425 16.30 5.34 -11.04
CA TYR A 425 15.08 4.60 -10.72
C TYR A 425 15.41 3.24 -10.11
N ILE A 426 15.14 3.09 -8.82
CA ILE A 426 15.43 1.88 -8.07
C ILE A 426 14.24 0.92 -8.22
N LYS A 427 14.50 -0.25 -8.79
CA LYS A 427 13.52 -1.33 -8.95
C LYS A 427 14.01 -2.54 -8.16
N VAL A 428 13.12 -3.07 -7.33
CA VAL A 428 13.33 -4.31 -6.58
C VAL A 428 12.52 -5.41 -7.21
#